data_AF-R7P5S7-F1
#
_entry.id   AF-R7P5S7-F1
#
_cell.length_a   1.000
_cell.length_b   1.000
_cell.length_c   1.000
_cell.angle_alpha   90.00
_cell.angle_beta   90.00
_cell.angle_gamma   90.00
#
_symmetry.space_group_name_H-M   'P 1'
#
loop_
_entity.id
_entity.type
_entity.pdbx_description
1 polymer ?
#
loop_
_entity_poly.entity_id
_entity_poly.type
_entity_poly.pdbx_seq_one_letter_code
_entity_poly.pdbx_strand_id
1 'polypeptide(L)'
;MILKKPYGMLIKNFRKIHIILTILTIFISIEAHNILNFFNEYVANNYSVTVTDTLLRETINPWIYPALIITIIILIAVFILLKQKKKPTKTYFFTCFYYVLLLIFIIVAAVLINTLSKGLWQTASARTYRDFARLIYYPNFLFVLILLARGLGFNVKQFNFKDDIKELELTDKDSEEVELNLNFQTYKAERTIRRLIRELKYYYLENKRIVYLIVGIIVVVISFFTIKNYEKVRYTYKENTSFSYKGLSLNFIDSMDSNIDLKGEIINEDKYYIVARFTVKNSSKNDLTIDYNNFKMYYGNEFVYPKLDMGNSFLDYGKPFMNNVIKAGETKTYIMPYEIDKKYKNKNFKIVIFTGEATKSSDFLAKTITVKLKPKTIEDINEVTKVSLNENISLSTTALNNSSLTIKSALISNRYEYTYEDCYKETCRTYYDVVVADPSYQTRSALVVMDYDLVLDKEAAPYQNINDTQAFAKNFMELTYTKNNKEYKSKIKYVTPAKVKDKIIFEVDGDVANADTINLLINIRNKSFIVNLK
;
A
#
# COMPACT_ATOMS: atom_id res chain seq x y z
N MET A 1 59.34 28.33 6.98
CA MET A 1 58.11 28.54 6.16
C MET A 1 57.34 29.71 6.76
N ILE A 2 57.16 30.79 6.00
CA ILE A 2 56.61 32.08 6.47
C ILE A 2 55.09 32.06 6.28
N LEU A 3 54.30 32.32 7.34
CA LEU A 3 52.83 32.34 7.30
C LEU A 3 52.31 33.77 7.55
N LYS A 4 51.78 34.40 6.50
CA LYS A 4 51.09 35.71 6.56
C LYS A 4 49.80 35.61 7.39
N LYS A 5 49.38 36.71 8.03
CA LYS A 5 48.04 36.82 8.67
C LYS A 5 46.96 36.39 7.65
N PRO A 6 46.05 35.45 7.99
CA PRO A 6 45.14 34.83 7.01
C PRO A 6 44.16 35.83 6.36
N TYR A 7 43.95 37.00 6.97
CA TYR A 7 43.04 38.03 6.48
C TYR A 7 43.52 38.74 5.22
N GLY A 8 44.83 38.92 5.04
CA GLY A 8 45.38 39.60 3.85
C GLY A 8 45.10 38.82 2.55
N MET A 9 45.07 37.48 2.63
CA MET A 9 44.74 36.61 1.50
C MET A 9 43.27 36.72 1.08
N LEU A 10 42.35 36.80 2.06
CA LEU A 10 40.92 36.93 1.81
C LEU A 10 40.56 38.32 1.24
N ILE A 11 41.21 39.38 1.71
CA ILE A 11 41.01 40.75 1.19
C ILE A 11 41.54 40.84 -0.24
N LYS A 12 42.78 40.39 -0.49
CA LYS A 12 43.40 40.43 -1.83
C LYS A 12 42.60 39.64 -2.88
N ASN A 13 41.92 38.56 -2.46
CA ASN A 13 41.15 37.69 -3.35
C ASN A 13 39.63 37.86 -3.21
N PHE A 14 39.14 38.91 -2.54
CA PHE A 14 37.73 39.06 -2.20
C PHE A 14 36.80 38.90 -3.41
N ARG A 15 37.14 39.54 -4.55
CA ARG A 15 36.39 39.41 -5.81
C ARG A 15 36.36 37.96 -6.33
N LYS A 16 37.51 37.28 -6.33
CA LYS A 16 37.63 35.88 -6.78
C LYS A 16 36.83 34.93 -5.89
N ILE A 17 36.83 35.16 -4.58
CA ILE A 17 36.04 34.38 -3.61
C ILE A 17 34.54 34.50 -3.91
N HIS A 18 34.06 35.69 -4.27
CA HIS A 18 32.65 35.89 -4.61
C HIS A 18 32.27 35.27 -5.96
N ILE A 19 33.18 35.27 -6.94
CA ILE A 19 32.98 34.53 -8.19
C ILE A 19 32.87 33.02 -7.90
N ILE A 20 33.73 32.47 -7.06
CA ILE A 20 33.66 31.05 -6.64
C ILE A 20 32.35 30.75 -5.91
N LEU A 21 31.95 31.60 -4.96
CA LEU A 21 30.66 31.49 -4.27
C LEU A 21 29.48 31.53 -5.26
N THR A 22 29.56 32.37 -6.29
CA THR A 22 28.50 32.47 -7.30
C THR A 22 28.40 31.19 -8.12
N ILE A 23 29.53 30.64 -8.57
CA ILE A 23 29.55 29.36 -9.31
C ILE A 23 28.97 28.23 -8.46
N LEU A 24 29.38 28.12 -7.20
CA LEU A 24 28.88 27.11 -6.28
C LEU A 24 27.37 27.27 -6.03
N THR A 25 26.90 28.49 -5.84
CA THR A 25 25.48 28.75 -5.55
C THR A 25 24.59 28.59 -6.79
N ILE A 26 25.11 28.82 -7.99
CA ILE A 26 24.43 28.45 -9.26
C ILE A 26 24.31 26.93 -9.36
N PHE A 27 25.40 26.17 -9.13
CA PHE A 27 25.35 24.71 -9.12
C PHE A 27 24.32 24.17 -8.11
N ILE A 28 24.35 24.69 -6.87
CA ILE A 28 23.37 24.35 -5.83
C ILE A 28 21.93 24.68 -6.28
N SER A 29 21.73 25.77 -7.02
CA SER A 29 20.42 26.14 -7.56
C SER A 29 19.91 25.12 -8.57
N ILE A 30 20.76 24.70 -9.50
CA ILE A 30 20.41 23.68 -10.50
C ILE A 30 20.02 22.36 -9.81
N GLU A 31 20.81 21.92 -8.84
CA GLU A 31 20.52 20.67 -8.15
C GLU A 31 19.29 20.77 -7.22
N ALA A 32 19.07 21.91 -6.57
CA ALA A 32 17.85 22.15 -5.81
C ALA A 32 16.59 22.19 -6.70
N HIS A 33 16.74 22.58 -7.97
CA HIS A 33 15.65 22.54 -8.95
C HIS A 33 15.22 21.11 -9.26
N ASN A 34 16.16 20.17 -9.39
CA ASN A 34 15.86 18.74 -9.61
C ASN A 34 14.96 18.18 -8.50
N ILE A 35 15.27 18.55 -7.24
CA ILE A 35 14.46 18.17 -6.08
C ILE A 35 13.06 18.78 -6.14
N LEU A 36 12.95 20.07 -6.49
CA LEU A 36 11.67 20.74 -6.64
C LEU A 36 10.82 20.10 -7.76
N ASN A 37 11.44 19.81 -8.92
CA ASN A 37 10.78 19.18 -10.05
C ASN A 37 10.24 17.81 -9.68
N PHE A 38 11.02 17.01 -8.95
CA PHE A 38 10.55 15.73 -8.43
C PHE A 38 9.23 15.87 -7.66
N PHE A 39 9.14 16.80 -6.70
CA PHE A 39 7.89 17.00 -5.94
C PHE A 39 6.75 17.56 -6.80
N ASN A 40 7.05 18.41 -7.78
CA ASN A 40 6.04 18.92 -8.71
C ASN A 40 5.47 17.81 -9.60
N GLU A 41 6.35 17.00 -10.20
CA GLU A 41 6.00 15.87 -11.06
C GLU A 41 5.26 14.79 -10.28
N TYR A 42 5.69 14.48 -9.06
CA TYR A 42 4.99 13.54 -8.19
C TYR A 42 3.51 13.93 -8.01
N VAL A 43 3.23 15.21 -7.77
CA VAL A 43 1.86 15.70 -7.62
C VAL A 43 1.13 15.77 -8.97
N ALA A 44 1.81 16.17 -10.05
CA ALA A 44 1.22 16.24 -11.39
C ALA A 44 0.84 14.85 -11.93
N ASN A 45 1.61 13.82 -11.61
CA ASN A 45 1.39 12.44 -12.01
C ASN A 45 0.43 11.70 -11.07
N ASN A 46 -0.59 12.38 -10.54
CA ASN A 46 -1.59 11.83 -9.63
C ASN A 46 -0.98 11.10 -8.41
N TYR A 47 0.08 11.66 -7.81
CA TYR A 47 0.74 11.11 -6.62
C TYR A 47 1.38 9.74 -6.85
N SER A 48 1.82 9.48 -8.08
CA SER A 48 2.47 8.24 -8.50
C SER A 48 3.89 8.50 -9.01
N VAL A 49 4.78 7.52 -8.81
CA VAL A 49 6.15 7.53 -9.30
C VAL A 49 6.67 6.11 -9.45
N THR A 50 7.50 5.88 -10.45
CA THR A 50 8.22 4.61 -10.60
C THR A 50 9.37 4.60 -9.60
N VAL A 51 9.33 3.67 -8.65
CA VAL A 51 10.38 3.53 -7.65
C VAL A 51 11.44 2.57 -8.16
N THR A 52 12.62 3.11 -8.48
CA THR A 52 13.83 2.36 -8.83
C THR A 52 14.84 2.46 -7.69
N ASP A 53 15.79 1.52 -7.63
CA ASP A 53 16.89 1.57 -6.64
C ASP A 53 17.79 2.81 -6.80
N THR A 54 17.75 3.44 -7.99
CA THR A 54 18.53 4.63 -8.34
C THR A 54 17.80 5.95 -8.12
N LEU A 55 16.49 5.93 -7.83
CA LEU A 55 15.63 7.12 -7.75
C LEU A 55 16.22 8.26 -6.91
N LEU A 56 16.77 7.92 -5.74
CA LEU A 56 17.37 8.92 -4.85
C LEU A 56 18.59 9.59 -5.48
N ARG A 57 19.47 8.81 -6.13
CA ARG A 57 20.72 9.31 -6.73
C ARG A 57 20.45 10.08 -8.02
N GLU A 58 19.41 9.71 -8.76
CA GLU A 58 18.94 10.43 -9.95
C GLU A 58 18.29 11.76 -9.59
N THR A 59 17.62 11.83 -8.42
CA THR A 59 16.96 13.06 -7.96
C THR A 59 17.90 14.00 -7.21
N ILE A 60 18.81 13.46 -6.40
CA ILE A 60 19.73 14.23 -5.56
C ILE A 60 21.16 13.83 -5.90
N ASN A 61 21.84 14.72 -6.62
CA ASN A 61 23.26 14.58 -6.91
C ASN A 61 24.08 14.64 -5.60
N PRO A 62 24.87 13.60 -5.25
CA PRO A 62 25.68 13.59 -4.03
C PRO A 62 26.67 14.76 -3.91
N TRP A 63 27.07 15.38 -5.03
CA TRP A 63 27.97 16.53 -5.04
C TRP A 63 27.34 17.83 -4.48
N ILE A 64 26.01 17.88 -4.31
CA ILE A 64 25.33 19.03 -3.71
C ILE A 64 25.75 19.26 -2.25
N TYR A 65 26.00 18.19 -1.49
CA TYR A 65 26.38 18.26 -0.08
C TYR A 65 27.75 18.93 0.14
N PRO A 66 28.85 18.47 -0.48
CA PRO A 66 30.13 19.15 -0.33
C PRO A 66 30.10 20.59 -0.89
N ALA A 67 29.36 20.86 -1.97
CA ALA A 67 29.20 22.22 -2.49
C ALA A 67 28.55 23.17 -1.48
N LEU A 68 27.49 22.72 -0.77
CA LEU A 68 26.85 23.48 0.30
C LEU A 68 27.77 23.70 1.49
N ILE A 69 28.49 22.68 1.93
CA ILE A 69 29.42 22.76 3.07
C ILE A 69 30.53 23.78 2.76
N ILE A 70 31.15 23.69 1.57
CA ILE A 70 32.19 24.63 1.14
C ILE A 70 31.62 26.06 1.08
N THR A 71 30.42 26.24 0.52
CA THR A 71 29.75 27.55 0.44
C THR A 71 29.55 28.15 1.84
N ILE A 72 29.05 27.37 2.80
CA ILE A 72 28.83 27.79 4.19
C ILE A 72 30.17 28.18 4.85
N ILE A 73 31.22 27.37 4.69
CA ILE A 73 32.55 27.67 5.26
C ILE A 73 33.08 29.00 4.72
N ILE A 74 32.99 29.22 3.40
CA ILE A 74 33.46 30.47 2.79
C ILE A 74 32.62 31.67 3.28
N LEU A 75 31.30 31.53 3.38
CA LEU A 75 30.42 32.58 3.90
C LEU A 75 30.75 32.95 5.35
N ILE A 76 31.04 31.96 6.20
CA ILE A 76 31.47 32.18 7.60
C ILE A 76 32.82 32.91 7.62
N ALA A 77 33.78 32.49 6.79
CA ALA A 77 35.09 33.15 6.69
C ALA A 77 34.95 34.63 6.28
N VAL A 78 34.10 34.92 5.29
CA VAL A 78 33.82 36.30 4.85
C VAL A 78 33.08 37.10 5.93
N PHE A 79 32.13 36.48 6.63
CA PHE A 79 31.43 37.12 7.76
C PHE A 79 32.40 37.53 8.87
N ILE A 80 33.31 36.63 9.29
CA ILE A 80 34.32 36.91 10.32
C ILE A 80 35.23 38.07 9.87
N LEU A 81 35.69 38.04 8.63
CA LEU A 81 36.52 39.10 8.05
C LEU A 81 35.86 40.47 8.13
N LEU A 82 34.58 40.56 7.72
CA LEU A 82 33.85 41.83 7.73
C LEU A 82 33.53 42.30 9.15
N LYS A 83 33.27 41.38 10.09
CA LYS A 83 33.08 41.71 11.50
C LYS A 83 34.34 42.35 12.09
N GLN A 84 35.51 41.77 11.82
CA GLN A 84 36.80 42.28 12.30
C GLN A 84 37.16 43.64 11.67
N LYS A 85 36.82 43.85 10.39
CA LYS A 85 37.00 45.13 9.70
C LYS A 85 35.85 46.13 9.95
N LYS A 86 34.92 45.82 10.87
CA LYS A 86 33.74 46.66 11.22
C LYS A 86 32.89 47.07 10.00
N LYS A 87 32.80 46.22 8.98
CA LYS A 87 31.99 46.42 7.76
C LYS A 87 30.62 45.72 7.88
N PRO A 88 29.62 46.04 7.04
CA PRO A 88 28.28 45.43 7.12
C PRO A 88 28.28 43.91 6.95
N THR A 89 27.78 43.18 7.96
CA THR A 89 27.80 41.71 8.01
C THR A 89 26.45 41.03 7.76
N LYS A 90 25.34 41.79 7.80
CA LYS A 90 23.96 41.26 7.77
C LYS A 90 23.70 40.35 6.57
N THR A 91 24.17 40.73 5.37
CA THR A 91 23.97 39.94 4.15
C THR A 91 24.55 38.53 4.28
N TYR A 92 25.81 38.40 4.69
CA TYR A 92 26.46 37.08 4.84
C TYR A 92 25.84 36.26 5.96
N PHE A 93 25.37 36.91 7.02
CA PHE A 93 24.62 36.22 8.07
C PHE A 93 23.34 35.58 7.53
N PHE A 94 22.51 36.34 6.80
CA PHE A 94 21.27 35.81 6.21
C PHE A 94 21.54 34.77 5.11
N THR A 95 22.57 34.97 4.29
CA THR A 95 22.96 34.00 3.25
C THR A 95 23.48 32.70 3.87
N CYS A 96 24.28 32.79 4.93
CA CYS A 96 24.73 31.61 5.66
C CYS A 96 23.56 30.85 6.30
N PHE A 97 22.64 31.58 6.95
CA PHE A 97 21.43 31.00 7.52
C PHE A 97 20.58 30.28 6.48
N TYR A 98 20.39 30.90 5.32
CA TYR A 98 19.66 30.31 4.21
C TYR A 98 20.30 29.01 3.70
N TYR A 99 21.62 28.99 3.45
CA TYR A 99 22.27 27.77 2.95
C TYR A 99 22.33 26.63 3.99
N VAL A 100 22.34 26.95 5.29
CA VAL A 100 22.13 25.95 6.35
C VAL A 100 20.71 25.38 6.28
N LEU A 101 19.69 26.22 6.12
CA LEU A 101 18.31 25.78 5.97
C LEU A 101 18.12 24.92 4.72
N LEU A 102 18.72 25.31 3.59
CA LEU A 102 18.69 24.56 2.33
C LEU A 102 19.35 23.18 2.48
N LEU A 103 20.50 23.10 3.18
CA LEU A 103 21.16 21.82 3.47
C LEU A 103 20.24 20.89 4.28
N ILE A 104 19.56 21.40 5.30
CA ILE A 104 18.58 20.62 6.09
C ILE A 104 17.45 20.15 5.19
N PHE A 105 16.92 21.02 4.34
CA PHE A 105 15.84 20.67 3.43
C PHE A 105 16.24 19.55 2.46
N ILE A 106 17.41 19.62 1.84
CA ILE A 106 17.89 18.58 0.91
C ILE A 106 18.03 17.24 1.63
N ILE A 107 18.54 17.25 2.86
CA ILE A 107 18.61 16.06 3.69
C ILE A 107 17.20 15.52 3.96
N VAL A 108 16.24 16.37 4.34
CA VAL A 108 14.85 15.97 4.57
C VAL A 108 14.23 15.39 3.28
N ALA A 109 14.44 16.04 2.14
CA ALA A 109 13.97 15.59 0.84
C ALA A 109 14.56 14.21 0.48
N ALA A 110 15.86 14.00 0.70
CA ALA A 110 16.51 12.70 0.49
C ALA A 110 15.83 11.59 1.30
N VAL A 111 15.56 11.85 2.58
CA VAL A 111 14.88 10.86 3.41
C VAL A 111 13.43 10.66 2.98
N LEU A 112 12.71 11.72 2.61
CA LEU A 112 11.35 11.62 2.09
C LEU A 112 11.34 10.74 0.84
N ILE A 113 12.15 11.05 -0.18
CA ILE A 113 12.22 10.27 -1.44
C ILE A 113 12.50 8.80 -1.13
N ASN A 114 13.43 8.51 -0.20
CA ASN A 114 13.73 7.14 0.19
C ASN A 114 12.53 6.40 0.83
N THR A 115 11.57 7.10 1.43
CA THR A 115 10.34 6.45 1.94
C THR A 115 9.43 5.90 0.85
N LEU A 116 9.56 6.36 -0.40
CA LEU A 116 8.75 5.86 -1.51
C LEU A 116 9.05 4.40 -1.85
N SER A 117 10.23 3.90 -1.51
CA SER A 117 10.56 2.45 -1.52
C SER A 117 9.65 1.61 -0.62
N LYS A 118 9.01 2.25 0.37
CA LYS A 118 8.13 1.58 1.36
C LYS A 118 6.65 1.82 1.09
N GLY A 119 6.31 2.73 0.17
CA GLY A 119 4.94 3.09 -0.17
C GLY A 119 4.78 4.56 -0.57
N LEU A 120 3.72 4.84 -1.33
CA LEU A 120 3.41 6.19 -1.80
C LEU A 120 2.97 7.10 -0.65
N TRP A 121 3.19 8.40 -0.80
CA TRP A 121 2.75 9.39 0.17
C TRP A 121 1.24 9.63 0.08
N GLN A 122 0.64 10.01 1.21
CA GLN A 122 -0.71 10.54 1.20
C GLN A 122 -0.78 11.88 0.42
N THR A 123 -1.90 12.12 -0.25
CA THR A 123 -2.09 13.28 -1.15
C THR A 123 -1.93 14.63 -0.44
N ALA A 124 -2.36 14.73 0.83
CA ALA A 124 -2.17 15.93 1.64
C ALA A 124 -0.68 16.19 1.92
N SER A 125 0.05 15.17 2.40
CA SER A 125 1.48 15.28 2.70
C SER A 125 2.31 15.62 1.47
N ALA A 126 2.01 15.00 0.33
CA ALA A 126 2.70 15.25 -0.93
C ALA A 126 2.59 16.71 -1.40
N ARG A 127 1.40 17.32 -1.28
CA ARG A 127 1.19 18.76 -1.58
C ARG A 127 1.99 19.63 -0.63
N THR A 128 1.97 19.31 0.67
CA THR A 128 2.78 20.04 1.67
C THR A 128 4.27 19.99 1.35
N TYR A 129 4.82 18.81 0.99
CA TYR A 129 6.25 18.69 0.65
C TYR A 129 6.62 19.53 -0.57
N ARG A 130 5.80 19.50 -1.63
CA ARG A 130 5.97 20.33 -2.82
C ARG A 130 5.96 21.83 -2.47
N ASP A 131 5.02 22.27 -1.64
CA ASP A 131 4.89 23.69 -1.30
C ASP A 131 6.06 24.17 -0.43
N PHE A 132 6.56 23.34 0.50
CA PHE A 132 7.82 23.60 1.20
C PHE A 132 9.02 23.66 0.27
N ALA A 133 9.11 22.75 -0.72
CA ALA A 133 10.19 22.76 -1.70
C ALA A 133 10.21 24.09 -2.50
N ARG A 134 9.04 24.59 -2.91
CA ARG A 134 8.89 25.89 -3.58
C ARG A 134 9.34 27.03 -2.67
N LEU A 135 8.87 27.05 -1.42
CA LEU A 135 9.19 28.09 -0.44
C LEU A 135 10.69 28.20 -0.17
N ILE A 136 11.40 27.07 -0.17
CA ILE A 136 12.84 27.02 0.09
C ILE A 136 13.66 27.32 -1.17
N TYR A 137 13.19 26.89 -2.34
CA TYR A 137 13.92 27.05 -3.61
C TYR A 137 13.99 28.50 -4.11
N TYR A 138 12.85 29.22 -4.15
CA TYR A 138 12.80 30.54 -4.81
C TYR A 138 13.68 31.63 -4.16
N PRO A 139 13.83 31.70 -2.82
CA PRO A 139 14.74 32.67 -2.20
C PRO A 139 16.22 32.53 -2.62
N ASN A 140 16.63 31.38 -3.17
CA ASN A 140 18.02 31.15 -3.62
C ASN A 140 18.46 32.18 -4.66
N PHE A 141 17.59 32.53 -5.61
CA PHE A 141 17.92 33.43 -6.71
C PHE A 141 18.35 34.81 -6.22
N LEU A 142 17.71 35.31 -5.14
CA LEU A 142 18.09 36.57 -4.51
C LEU A 142 19.55 36.52 -4.01
N PHE A 143 19.94 35.44 -3.35
CA PHE A 143 21.29 35.30 -2.82
C PHE A 143 22.34 35.12 -3.92
N VAL A 144 22.03 34.35 -4.97
CA VAL A 144 22.89 34.21 -6.15
C VAL A 144 23.15 35.58 -6.79
N LEU A 145 22.11 36.38 -7.01
CA LEU A 145 22.25 37.72 -7.60
C LEU A 145 23.09 38.65 -6.73
N ILE A 146 22.91 38.62 -5.40
CA ILE A 146 23.70 39.43 -4.46
C ILE A 146 25.18 39.01 -4.48
N LEU A 147 25.48 37.72 -4.52
CA LEU A 147 26.86 37.21 -4.57
C LEU A 147 27.52 37.50 -5.93
N LEU A 148 26.77 37.36 -7.02
CA LEU A 148 27.20 37.71 -8.37
C LEU A 148 27.55 39.20 -8.46
N ALA A 149 26.67 40.09 -7.97
CA ALA A 149 26.92 41.51 -7.95
C ALA A 149 28.23 41.84 -7.21
N ARG A 150 28.50 41.20 -6.06
CA ARG A 150 29.76 41.38 -5.33
C ARG A 150 30.98 40.76 -6.03
N GLY A 151 30.80 39.66 -6.77
CA GLY A 151 31.86 39.03 -7.58
C GLY A 151 32.23 39.85 -8.81
N LEU A 152 31.25 40.49 -9.44
CA LEU A 152 31.49 41.46 -10.52
C LEU A 152 32.00 42.79 -9.96
N GLY A 153 31.70 43.08 -8.69
CA GLY A 153 31.96 44.32 -7.96
C GLY A 153 30.93 45.42 -8.24
N PHE A 154 29.79 45.05 -8.81
CA PHE A 154 28.69 45.95 -9.15
C PHE A 154 28.04 46.48 -7.86
N ASN A 155 28.24 47.76 -7.57
CA ASN A 155 27.62 48.44 -6.44
C ASN A 155 26.27 49.05 -6.89
N VAL A 156 25.15 48.45 -6.48
CA VAL A 156 23.79 48.86 -6.88
C VAL A 156 23.40 50.24 -6.33
N LYS A 157 24.21 50.87 -5.46
CA LYS A 157 23.93 52.22 -4.94
C LYS A 157 24.89 53.32 -5.36
N GLN A 158 26.06 53.05 -5.95
CA GLN A 158 26.95 54.12 -6.45
C GLN A 158 28.13 53.54 -7.26
N PHE A 159 28.30 54.03 -8.48
CA PHE A 159 29.48 53.86 -9.31
C PHE A 159 30.70 54.54 -8.64
N ASN A 160 31.66 53.79 -8.09
CA ASN A 160 33.10 54.10 -8.22
C ASN A 160 34.00 52.95 -7.69
N PHE A 161 34.70 52.23 -8.58
CA PHE A 161 35.60 51.13 -8.22
C PHE A 161 36.98 51.57 -7.71
N LYS A 162 37.29 52.87 -7.73
CA LYS A 162 38.59 53.39 -7.29
C LYS A 162 38.66 53.70 -5.79
N ASP A 163 37.52 53.90 -5.14
CA ASP A 163 37.50 54.42 -3.76
C ASP A 163 37.40 53.30 -2.70
N ASP A 164 36.76 52.17 -3.02
CA ASP A 164 36.66 51.00 -2.10
C ASP A 164 38.01 50.27 -1.89
N ILE A 165 38.95 50.38 -2.83
CA ILE A 165 40.32 49.84 -2.67
C ILE A 165 41.18 50.78 -1.83
N LYS A 166 40.93 52.10 -1.89
CA LYS A 166 41.62 53.10 -1.07
C LYS A 166 41.16 53.10 0.39
N GLU A 167 39.89 52.76 0.64
CA GLU A 167 39.35 52.64 2.00
C GLU A 167 39.77 51.33 2.72
N LEU A 168 40.46 50.42 2.00
CA LEU A 168 41.18 49.27 2.54
C LEU A 168 42.66 49.61 2.68
N GLU A 169 42.98 50.69 3.40
CA GLU A 169 44.37 51.05 3.71
C GLU A 169 45.08 49.85 4.34
N LEU A 170 46.05 49.31 3.60
CA LEU A 170 47.09 48.45 4.13
C LEU A 170 48.03 49.33 4.93
N THR A 171 47.79 49.52 6.22
CA THR A 171 48.82 50.07 7.10
C THR A 171 49.91 49.02 7.35
N ASP A 172 51.18 49.42 7.31
CA ASP A 172 52.37 48.55 7.45
C ASP A 172 52.41 47.68 8.73
N LYS A 173 51.51 47.92 9.70
CA LYS A 173 51.26 47.04 10.85
C LYS A 173 50.64 45.68 10.51
N ASP A 174 50.14 45.48 9.29
CA ASP A 174 49.65 44.17 8.82
C ASP A 174 50.73 43.33 8.10
N SER A 175 51.96 43.85 8.02
CA SER A 175 53.10 43.23 7.33
C SER A 175 54.33 42.98 8.23
N GLU A 176 54.20 43.01 9.57
CA GLU A 176 55.34 42.69 10.45
C GLU A 176 55.73 41.21 10.36
N GLU A 177 56.99 40.98 10.00
CA GLU A 177 57.65 39.68 9.94
C GLU A 177 58.12 39.28 11.34
N VAL A 178 57.74 38.07 11.78
CA VAL A 178 58.24 37.48 13.03
C VAL A 178 59.02 36.23 12.68
N GLU A 179 60.33 36.25 12.92
CA GLU A 179 61.20 35.09 12.74
C GLU A 179 60.97 34.06 13.84
N LEU A 180 60.71 32.82 13.44
CA LEU A 180 60.53 31.70 14.36
C LEU A 180 61.45 30.55 13.96
N ASN A 181 62.47 30.34 14.79
CA ASN A 181 63.41 29.24 14.68
C ASN A 181 62.69 27.90 14.89
N LEU A 182 62.83 26.98 13.93
CA LEU A 182 62.11 25.71 13.87
C LEU A 182 62.89 24.61 14.60
N ASN A 183 62.68 24.50 15.90
CA ASN A 183 62.78 23.21 16.59
C ASN A 183 61.36 22.66 16.80
N PHE A 184 61.11 21.45 16.29
CA PHE A 184 59.82 20.75 16.43
C PHE A 184 59.73 20.14 17.83
N GLN A 185 58.94 20.79 18.68
CA GLN A 185 58.55 20.28 20.00
C GLN A 185 57.02 20.10 20.02
N THR A 186 56.56 18.90 20.36
CA THR A 186 55.15 18.48 20.55
C THR A 186 54.33 19.44 21.42
N TYR A 187 54.99 20.20 22.30
CA TYR A 187 54.40 21.29 23.09
C TYR A 187 53.73 22.41 22.24
N LYS A 188 54.21 22.67 21.01
CA LYS A 188 53.60 23.68 20.12
C LYS A 188 52.22 23.24 19.59
N ALA A 189 51.98 21.95 19.40
CA ALA A 189 50.67 21.44 18.99
C ALA A 189 49.64 21.62 20.11
N GLU A 190 49.99 21.27 21.35
CA GLU A 190 49.13 21.53 22.51
C GLU A 190 48.87 23.03 22.72
N ARG A 191 49.88 23.88 22.55
CA ARG A 191 49.71 25.34 22.65
C ARG A 191 48.76 25.88 21.59
N THR A 192 48.79 25.31 20.38
CA THR A 192 47.90 25.68 19.28
C THR A 192 46.47 25.21 19.56
N ILE A 193 46.29 23.98 20.07
CA ILE A 193 44.98 23.45 20.48
C ILE A 193 44.39 24.27 21.63
N ARG A 194 45.17 24.59 22.68
CA ARG A 194 44.73 25.45 23.79
C ARG A 194 44.37 26.86 23.33
N ARG A 195 45.12 27.41 22.37
CA ARG A 195 44.80 28.69 21.74
C ARG A 195 43.49 28.61 20.95
N LEU A 196 43.28 27.55 20.19
CA LEU A 196 42.06 27.30 19.41
C LEU A 196 40.84 27.11 20.32
N ILE A 197 40.97 26.37 21.42
CA ILE A 197 39.93 26.22 22.47
C ILE A 197 39.57 27.58 23.08
N ARG A 198 40.58 28.40 23.36
CA ARG A 198 40.36 29.73 23.95
C ARG A 198 39.70 30.69 22.95
N GLU A 199 40.10 30.66 21.69
CA GLU A 199 39.48 31.45 20.62
C GLU A 199 38.04 31.00 20.35
N LEU A 200 37.76 29.68 20.38
CA LEU A 200 36.40 29.13 20.33
C LEU A 200 35.55 29.55 21.54
N LYS A 201 36.13 29.56 22.74
CA LYS A 201 35.46 30.02 23.97
C LYS A 201 35.09 31.50 23.89
N TYR A 202 36.01 32.34 23.41
CA TYR A 202 35.73 33.76 23.20
C TYR A 202 34.67 33.97 22.12
N TYR A 203 34.73 33.21 21.03
CA TYR A 203 33.71 33.24 19.97
C TYR A 203 32.32 32.84 20.49
N TYR A 204 32.23 31.79 21.32
CA TYR A 204 31.00 31.37 21.99
C TYR A 204 30.44 32.48 22.88
N LEU A 205 31.30 33.08 23.71
CA LEU A 205 30.92 34.15 24.64
C LEU A 205 30.44 35.41 23.90
N GLU A 206 31.04 35.73 22.77
CA GLU A 206 30.73 36.93 21.97
C GLU A 206 29.52 36.75 21.05
N ASN A 207 29.20 35.52 20.64
CA ASN A 207 28.13 35.21 19.68
C ASN A 207 27.11 34.20 20.25
N LYS A 208 26.85 34.22 21.56
CA LYS A 208 25.96 33.27 22.27
C LYS A 208 24.63 33.03 21.56
N ARG A 209 23.99 34.09 21.05
CA ARG A 209 22.70 33.99 20.33
C ARG A 209 22.80 33.14 19.06
N ILE A 210 23.89 33.30 18.30
CA ILE A 210 24.11 32.53 17.06
C ILE A 210 24.42 31.07 17.40
N VAL A 211 25.23 30.82 18.42
CA VAL A 211 25.57 29.46 18.84
C VAL A 211 24.34 28.72 19.40
N TYR A 212 23.52 29.35 20.24
CA TYR A 212 22.30 28.74 20.74
C TYR A 212 21.31 28.41 19.62
N LEU A 213 21.23 29.25 18.59
CA LEU A 213 20.34 29.03 17.45
C LEU A 213 20.84 27.87 16.57
N ILE A 214 22.15 27.78 16.31
CA ILE A 214 22.77 26.65 15.59
C ILE A 214 22.61 25.35 16.37
N VAL A 215 22.91 25.35 17.68
CA VAL A 215 22.78 24.16 18.54
C VAL A 215 21.31 23.75 18.66
N GLY A 216 20.38 24.69 18.80
CA GLY A 216 18.95 24.42 18.82
C GLY A 216 18.48 23.73 17.53
N ILE A 217 18.94 24.19 16.37
CA ILE A 217 18.64 23.55 15.08
C ILE A 217 19.26 22.15 15.00
N ILE A 218 20.51 21.97 15.44
CA ILE A 218 21.17 20.65 15.48
C ILE A 218 20.38 19.69 16.38
N VAL A 219 19.92 20.13 17.55
CA VAL A 219 19.13 19.32 18.47
C VAL A 219 17.78 18.94 17.86
N VAL A 220 17.10 19.86 17.17
CA VAL A 220 15.84 19.55 16.45
C VAL A 220 16.08 18.54 15.33
N VAL A 221 17.16 18.70 14.56
CA VAL A 221 17.55 17.77 13.49
C VAL A 221 17.88 16.39 14.05
N ILE A 222 18.70 16.31 15.11
CA ILE A 222 19.03 15.05 15.79
C ILE A 222 17.78 14.41 16.36
N SER A 223 16.92 15.16 17.05
CA SER A 223 15.66 14.66 17.62
C SER A 223 14.73 14.11 16.54
N PHE A 224 14.61 14.81 15.41
CA PHE A 224 13.85 14.34 14.24
C PHE A 224 14.43 13.04 13.68
N PHE A 225 15.75 12.93 13.56
CA PHE A 225 16.42 11.71 13.12
C PHE A 225 16.22 10.55 14.10
N THR A 226 16.28 10.79 15.41
CA THR A 226 16.10 9.75 16.43
C THR A 226 14.65 9.23 16.45
N ILE A 227 13.66 10.13 16.36
CA ILE A 227 12.24 9.75 16.28
C ILE A 227 11.94 8.99 14.98
N LYS A 228 12.52 9.43 13.85
CA LYS A 228 12.29 8.81 12.53
C LYS A 228 13.06 7.50 12.33
N ASN A 229 14.22 7.35 12.97
CA ASN A 229 14.99 6.10 12.95
C ASN A 229 14.47 5.04 13.91
N TYR A 230 13.46 5.36 14.72
CA TYR A 230 12.71 4.37 15.49
C TYR A 230 11.96 3.44 14.51
N GLU A 231 12.56 2.28 14.26
CA GLU A 231 12.03 1.29 13.33
C GLU A 231 10.76 0.68 13.91
N LYS A 232 9.61 1.01 13.31
CA LYS A 232 8.35 0.38 13.69
C LYS A 232 8.36 -1.07 13.21
N VAL A 233 8.58 -1.99 14.15
CA VAL A 233 8.67 -3.44 13.90
C VAL A 233 7.28 -4.07 13.67
N ARG A 234 6.23 -3.50 14.27
CA ARG A 234 4.87 -4.05 14.23
C ARG A 234 3.89 -3.05 13.63
N TYR A 235 3.26 -3.43 12.52
CA TYR A 235 2.16 -2.70 11.91
C TYR A 235 0.85 -3.38 12.26
N THR A 236 -0.19 -2.59 12.52
CA THR A 236 -1.51 -3.12 12.86
C THR A 236 -2.57 -2.40 12.05
N TYR A 237 -3.37 -3.17 11.32
CA TYR A 237 -4.46 -2.73 10.49
C TYR A 237 -5.76 -3.36 10.97
N LYS A 238 -6.87 -2.68 10.69
CA LYS A 238 -8.22 -3.26 10.80
C LYS A 238 -8.64 -3.74 9.41
N GLU A 239 -9.71 -4.51 9.35
CA GLU A 239 -10.43 -4.76 8.09
C GLU A 239 -10.75 -3.45 7.36
N ASN A 240 -10.90 -3.56 6.04
CA ASN A 240 -11.10 -2.48 5.09
C ASN A 240 -9.99 -1.41 5.10
N THR A 241 -8.76 -1.80 5.44
CA THR A 241 -7.59 -0.92 5.37
C THR A 241 -6.50 -1.54 4.49
N SER A 242 -6.16 -0.85 3.41
CA SER A 242 -5.10 -1.31 2.49
C SER A 242 -3.71 -1.13 3.07
N PHE A 243 -2.82 -2.08 2.78
CA PHE A 243 -1.40 -2.03 3.12
C PHE A 243 -0.53 -2.66 2.04
N SER A 244 0.75 -2.29 2.01
CA SER A 244 1.72 -2.84 1.07
C SER A 244 2.40 -4.08 1.63
N TYR A 245 2.54 -5.12 0.80
CA TYR A 245 3.24 -6.35 1.12
C TYR A 245 3.97 -6.86 -0.12
N LYS A 246 5.31 -6.86 -0.11
CA LYS A 246 6.16 -7.37 -1.21
C LYS A 246 5.75 -6.88 -2.61
N GLY A 247 5.44 -5.58 -2.75
CA GLY A 247 5.03 -4.98 -4.02
C GLY A 247 3.54 -5.16 -4.38
N LEU A 248 2.78 -5.88 -3.57
CA LEU A 248 1.33 -6.01 -3.66
C LEU A 248 0.65 -5.01 -2.72
N SER A 249 -0.51 -4.51 -3.13
CA SER A 249 -1.45 -3.82 -2.24
C SER A 249 -2.53 -4.81 -1.81
N LEU A 250 -2.61 -5.06 -0.49
CA LEU A 250 -3.56 -5.99 0.11
C LEU A 250 -4.59 -5.23 0.93
N ASN A 251 -5.85 -5.66 0.88
CA ASN A 251 -6.92 -5.17 1.74
C ASN A 251 -7.80 -6.35 2.16
N PHE A 252 -7.81 -6.67 3.46
CA PHE A 252 -8.78 -7.61 4.02
C PHE A 252 -10.10 -6.89 4.22
N ILE A 253 -11.08 -7.18 3.37
CA ILE A 253 -12.35 -6.43 3.29
C ILE A 253 -13.19 -6.74 4.53
N ASP A 254 -13.37 -8.02 4.82
CA ASP A 254 -14.19 -8.56 5.88
C ASP A 254 -13.86 -10.03 6.14
N SER A 255 -14.49 -10.60 7.17
CA SER A 255 -14.38 -12.01 7.50
C SER A 255 -15.70 -12.59 7.99
N MET A 256 -15.85 -13.91 7.90
CA MET A 256 -16.97 -14.66 8.49
C MET A 256 -16.46 -15.84 9.32
N ASP A 257 -17.28 -16.28 10.25
CA ASP A 257 -17.13 -17.53 10.98
C ASP A 257 -18.32 -18.44 10.74
N SER A 258 -18.06 -19.70 10.36
CA SER A 258 -19.11 -20.67 9.99
C SER A 258 -18.66 -22.11 10.25
N ASN A 259 -19.56 -22.94 10.75
CA ASN A 259 -19.43 -24.42 10.81
C ASN A 259 -20.07 -25.12 9.59
N ILE A 260 -20.92 -24.40 8.86
CA ILE A 260 -21.66 -24.91 7.71
C ILE A 260 -21.05 -24.45 6.38
N ASP A 261 -21.25 -25.25 5.34
CA ASP A 261 -20.89 -24.95 3.97
C ASP A 261 -21.93 -24.04 3.28
N LEU A 262 -21.72 -23.80 1.98
CA LEU A 262 -22.63 -23.00 1.15
C LEU A 262 -24.05 -23.60 1.03
N LYS A 263 -24.22 -24.90 1.25
CA LYS A 263 -25.50 -25.65 1.24
C LYS A 263 -26.17 -25.71 2.60
N GLY A 264 -25.52 -25.20 3.64
CA GLY A 264 -26.02 -25.31 5.01
C GLY A 264 -25.74 -26.66 5.68
N GLU A 265 -24.86 -27.49 5.10
CA GLU A 265 -24.43 -28.74 5.73
C GLU A 265 -23.22 -28.49 6.63
N ILE A 266 -23.18 -29.18 7.79
CA ILE A 266 -22.03 -29.09 8.70
C ILE A 266 -20.80 -29.68 8.02
N ILE A 267 -19.74 -28.88 7.89
CA ILE A 267 -18.49 -29.31 7.26
C ILE A 267 -17.76 -30.31 8.17
N ASN A 268 -17.70 -30.00 9.47
CA ASN A 268 -17.09 -30.83 10.49
C ASN A 268 -17.68 -30.55 11.87
N GLU A 269 -17.99 -31.61 12.62
CA GLU A 269 -18.66 -31.51 13.92
C GLU A 269 -17.80 -30.89 15.03
N ASP A 270 -16.47 -30.99 14.96
CA ASP A 270 -15.56 -30.49 16.00
C ASP A 270 -14.85 -29.19 15.62
N LYS A 271 -14.99 -28.79 14.35
CA LYS A 271 -14.32 -27.61 13.78
C LYS A 271 -15.31 -26.51 13.41
N TYR A 272 -14.77 -25.31 13.27
CA TYR A 272 -15.42 -24.22 12.59
C TYR A 272 -14.37 -23.47 11.77
N TYR A 273 -14.83 -22.64 10.83
CA TYR A 273 -13.98 -22.01 9.86
C TYR A 273 -14.08 -20.51 9.98
N ILE A 274 -12.92 -19.85 10.02
CA ILE A 274 -12.84 -18.41 9.79
C ILE A 274 -12.43 -18.21 8.34
N VAL A 275 -13.18 -17.44 7.58
CA VAL A 275 -12.89 -17.17 6.18
C VAL A 275 -12.68 -15.67 6.01
N ALA A 276 -11.46 -15.30 5.63
CA ALA A 276 -11.09 -13.91 5.41
C ALA A 276 -11.15 -13.58 3.92
N ARG A 277 -11.91 -12.55 3.55
CA ARG A 277 -12.00 -12.07 2.18
C ARG A 277 -11.08 -10.88 1.99
N PHE A 278 -10.26 -10.93 0.94
CA PHE A 278 -9.25 -9.92 0.71
C PHE A 278 -9.07 -9.60 -0.77
N THR A 279 -8.83 -8.33 -1.07
CA THR A 279 -8.40 -7.87 -2.38
C THR A 279 -6.89 -7.78 -2.43
N VAL A 280 -6.33 -8.25 -3.54
CA VAL A 280 -4.93 -8.09 -3.90
C VAL A 280 -4.83 -7.33 -5.22
N LYS A 281 -3.97 -6.31 -5.24
CA LYS A 281 -3.63 -5.55 -6.44
C LYS A 281 -2.12 -5.62 -6.69
N ASN A 282 -1.75 -6.08 -7.88
CA ASN A 282 -0.38 -6.00 -8.38
C ASN A 282 -0.28 -4.79 -9.32
N SER A 283 0.35 -3.72 -8.85
CA SER A 283 0.58 -2.51 -9.67
C SER A 283 1.94 -2.51 -10.37
N SER A 284 2.69 -3.61 -10.28
CA SER A 284 3.98 -3.76 -10.95
C SER A 284 3.79 -4.28 -12.39
N LYS A 285 4.88 -4.23 -13.15
CA LYS A 285 4.94 -4.76 -14.53
C LYS A 285 5.20 -6.27 -14.59
N ASN A 286 5.53 -6.88 -13.45
CA ASN A 286 5.87 -8.30 -13.37
C ASN A 286 4.80 -9.05 -12.61
N ASP A 287 4.66 -10.33 -12.90
CA ASP A 287 3.86 -11.23 -12.08
C ASP A 287 4.51 -11.38 -10.70
N LEU A 288 3.70 -11.34 -9.65
CA LEU A 288 4.17 -11.43 -8.26
C LEU A 288 3.55 -12.63 -7.57
N THR A 289 4.24 -13.17 -6.58
CA THR A 289 3.73 -14.31 -5.82
C THR A 289 3.36 -13.99 -4.38
N ILE A 290 2.32 -14.65 -3.89
CA ILE A 290 1.94 -14.69 -2.48
C ILE A 290 2.31 -16.06 -1.92
N ASP A 291 3.19 -16.06 -0.92
CA ASP A 291 3.36 -17.21 -0.03
C ASP A 291 2.24 -17.19 1.03
N TYR A 292 1.19 -17.99 0.81
CA TYR A 292 0.05 -18.05 1.71
C TYR A 292 0.42 -18.64 3.08
N ASN A 293 1.50 -19.44 3.20
CA ASN A 293 1.94 -19.96 4.50
C ASN A 293 2.41 -18.85 5.45
N ASN A 294 2.72 -17.68 4.90
CA ASN A 294 3.07 -16.50 5.68
C ASN A 294 1.84 -15.80 6.28
N PHE A 295 0.62 -16.15 5.88
CA PHE A 295 -0.62 -15.55 6.36
C PHE A 295 -1.16 -16.37 7.52
N LYS A 296 -0.46 -16.30 8.67
CA LYS A 296 -0.82 -17.10 9.84
C LYS A 296 -1.96 -16.46 10.59
N MET A 297 -3.01 -17.21 10.88
CA MET A 297 -4.07 -16.72 11.75
C MET A 297 -3.81 -17.11 13.19
N TYR A 298 -3.74 -16.11 14.05
CA TYR A 298 -3.58 -16.27 15.48
C TYR A 298 -4.91 -16.14 16.21
N TYR A 299 -5.07 -16.97 17.24
CA TYR A 299 -6.14 -16.91 18.23
C TYR A 299 -5.50 -17.04 19.62
N GLY A 300 -5.28 -15.90 20.27
CA GLY A 300 -4.42 -15.85 21.45
C GLY A 300 -2.93 -16.04 21.08
N ASN A 301 -2.32 -17.10 21.62
CA ASN A 301 -0.91 -17.46 21.39
C ASN A 301 -0.71 -18.59 20.38
N GLU A 302 -1.79 -19.30 20.03
CA GLU A 302 -1.79 -20.35 19.02
C GLU A 302 -2.04 -19.75 17.63
N PHE A 303 -1.62 -20.46 16.59
CA PHE A 303 -1.87 -20.08 15.21
C PHE A 303 -2.15 -21.29 14.32
N VAL A 304 -2.84 -21.03 13.21
CA VAL A 304 -3.08 -21.99 12.13
C VAL A 304 -2.69 -21.38 10.78
N TYR A 305 -2.46 -22.26 9.81
CA TYR A 305 -2.22 -21.88 8.42
C TYR A 305 -3.55 -21.86 7.63
N PRO A 306 -3.59 -21.14 6.49
CA PRO A 306 -4.72 -21.22 5.57
C PRO A 306 -4.99 -22.66 5.12
N LYS A 307 -6.26 -23.03 5.02
CA LYS A 307 -6.74 -24.36 4.64
C LYS A 307 -7.41 -24.33 3.26
N LEU A 308 -6.60 -24.10 2.23
CA LEU A 308 -7.08 -23.73 0.88
C LEU A 308 -8.03 -24.76 0.24
N ASP A 309 -7.88 -26.04 0.57
CA ASP A 309 -8.75 -27.15 0.13
C ASP A 309 -10.20 -26.98 0.58
N MET A 310 -10.45 -26.23 1.66
CA MET A 310 -11.80 -25.91 2.14
C MET A 310 -12.46 -24.76 1.38
N GLY A 311 -11.76 -24.12 0.43
CA GLY A 311 -12.28 -22.96 -0.29
C GLY A 311 -13.60 -23.22 -1.02
N ASN A 312 -13.78 -24.43 -1.56
CA ASN A 312 -14.99 -24.81 -2.28
C ASN A 312 -16.24 -24.87 -1.40
N SER A 313 -16.11 -24.97 -0.08
CA SER A 313 -17.25 -24.90 0.85
C SER A 313 -17.79 -23.47 1.03
N PHE A 314 -17.14 -22.47 0.43
CA PHE A 314 -17.43 -21.05 0.64
C PHE A 314 -17.50 -20.24 -0.68
N LEU A 315 -17.89 -20.88 -1.79
CA LEU A 315 -17.98 -20.22 -3.11
C LEU A 315 -19.01 -19.08 -3.17
N ASP A 316 -20.00 -19.13 -2.29
CA ASP A 316 -21.01 -18.10 -2.03
C ASP A 316 -20.46 -16.93 -1.16
N TYR A 317 -19.22 -16.99 -0.69
CA TYR A 317 -18.59 -15.87 0.00
C TYR A 317 -17.55 -15.17 -0.88
N GLY A 318 -16.90 -15.91 -1.77
CA GLY A 318 -16.03 -15.37 -2.81
C GLY A 318 -15.15 -16.43 -3.46
N LYS A 319 -14.27 -16.01 -4.36
CA LYS A 319 -13.38 -16.90 -5.11
C LYS A 319 -12.24 -17.45 -4.22
N PRO A 320 -12.07 -18.78 -4.08
CA PRO A 320 -10.98 -19.34 -3.30
C PRO A 320 -9.60 -18.92 -3.82
N PHE A 321 -8.71 -18.57 -2.89
CA PHE A 321 -7.31 -18.38 -3.23
C PHE A 321 -6.64 -19.73 -3.50
N MET A 322 -6.42 -20.06 -4.78
CA MET A 322 -5.81 -21.33 -5.22
C MET A 322 -4.47 -21.14 -5.94
N ASN A 323 -4.09 -19.91 -6.27
CA ASN A 323 -2.92 -19.61 -7.09
C ASN A 323 -1.97 -18.67 -6.38
N ASN A 324 -0.69 -19.03 -6.32
CA ASN A 324 0.33 -18.19 -5.73
C ASN A 324 0.66 -16.99 -6.62
N VAL A 325 0.36 -16.98 -7.92
CA VAL A 325 0.72 -15.91 -8.86
C VAL A 325 -0.40 -14.89 -9.06
N ILE A 326 -0.06 -13.61 -8.91
CA ILE A 326 -0.89 -12.44 -9.20
C ILE A 326 -0.30 -11.71 -10.40
N LYS A 327 -1.06 -11.65 -11.50
CA LYS A 327 -0.53 -11.11 -12.77
C LYS A 327 -0.24 -9.61 -12.68
N ALA A 328 0.70 -9.13 -13.50
CA ALA A 328 0.99 -7.71 -13.63
C ALA A 328 -0.28 -6.89 -13.93
N GLY A 329 -0.46 -5.76 -13.23
CA GLY A 329 -1.63 -4.89 -13.37
C GLY A 329 -2.95 -5.44 -12.82
N GLU A 330 -2.98 -6.69 -12.33
CA GLU A 330 -4.21 -7.36 -11.94
C GLU A 330 -4.71 -6.88 -10.56
N THR A 331 -6.03 -6.76 -10.44
CA THR A 331 -6.73 -6.61 -9.16
C THR A 331 -7.76 -7.72 -9.04
N LYS A 332 -7.67 -8.52 -7.98
CA LYS A 332 -8.60 -9.63 -7.72
C LYS A 332 -8.96 -9.71 -6.25
N THR A 333 -10.16 -10.21 -5.99
CA THR A 333 -10.65 -10.50 -4.64
C THR A 333 -10.73 -12.00 -4.46
N TYR A 334 -10.23 -12.48 -3.32
CA TYR A 334 -10.19 -13.88 -2.96
C TYR A 334 -10.69 -14.09 -1.54
N ILE A 335 -10.96 -15.35 -1.21
CA ILE A 335 -11.18 -15.82 0.15
C ILE A 335 -10.06 -16.77 0.59
N MET A 336 -9.75 -16.72 1.88
CA MET A 336 -8.77 -17.57 2.52
C MET A 336 -9.39 -18.19 3.78
N PRO A 337 -9.80 -19.46 3.73
CA PRO A 337 -10.37 -20.17 4.88
C PRO A 337 -9.27 -20.67 5.82
N TYR A 338 -9.64 -20.81 7.09
CA TYR A 338 -8.81 -21.34 8.16
C TYR A 338 -9.67 -22.23 9.04
N GLU A 339 -9.18 -23.42 9.37
CA GLU A 339 -9.85 -24.37 10.24
C GLU A 339 -9.43 -24.14 11.70
N ILE A 340 -10.40 -24.07 12.61
CA ILE A 340 -10.19 -23.85 14.03
C ILE A 340 -11.05 -24.82 14.84
N ASP A 341 -10.56 -25.30 15.98
CA ASP A 341 -11.37 -26.10 16.92
C ASP A 341 -12.51 -25.28 17.53
N LYS A 342 -13.75 -25.80 17.55
CA LYS A 342 -14.94 -25.11 18.10
C LYS A 342 -14.73 -24.50 19.50
N LYS A 343 -13.88 -25.09 20.34
CA LYS A 343 -13.51 -24.56 21.68
C LYS A 343 -12.92 -23.13 21.64
N TYR A 344 -12.42 -22.67 20.50
CA TYR A 344 -11.81 -21.34 20.33
C TYR A 344 -12.69 -20.32 19.61
N LYS A 345 -13.94 -20.66 19.29
CA LYS A 345 -14.87 -19.82 18.52
C LYS A 345 -14.99 -18.37 18.98
N ASN A 346 -15.04 -18.13 20.30
CA ASN A 346 -15.21 -16.79 20.87
C ASN A 346 -13.89 -16.04 21.12
N LYS A 347 -12.78 -16.48 20.52
CA LYS A 347 -11.48 -15.80 20.66
C LYS A 347 -11.37 -14.64 19.66
N ASN A 348 -10.40 -13.78 19.91
CA ASN A 348 -10.04 -12.72 18.97
C ASN A 348 -9.12 -13.28 17.89
N PHE A 349 -9.48 -13.08 16.62
CA PHE A 349 -8.70 -13.52 15.47
C PHE A 349 -7.89 -12.38 14.87
N LYS A 350 -6.65 -12.69 14.46
CA LYS A 350 -5.79 -11.78 13.73
C LYS A 350 -4.93 -12.53 12.73
N ILE A 351 -4.75 -11.98 11.54
CA ILE A 351 -3.76 -12.49 10.58
C ILE A 351 -2.44 -11.77 10.82
N VAL A 352 -1.36 -12.53 10.97
CA VAL A 352 -0.01 -11.99 11.16
C VAL A 352 0.86 -12.45 10.00
N ILE A 353 1.43 -11.47 9.30
CA ILE A 353 2.27 -11.65 8.12
C ILE A 353 3.69 -11.23 8.48
N PHE A 354 4.67 -12.12 8.30
CA PHE A 354 6.08 -11.78 8.50
C PHE A 354 6.62 -11.03 7.28
N THR A 355 7.26 -9.89 7.50
CA THR A 355 7.77 -9.03 6.42
C THR A 355 9.30 -8.93 6.40
N GLY A 356 9.99 -9.62 7.31
CA GLY A 356 11.44 -9.67 7.40
C GLY A 356 11.94 -9.40 8.81
N GLU A 357 13.25 -9.26 8.94
CA GLU A 357 13.91 -9.06 10.22
C GLU A 357 14.10 -7.56 10.51
N ALA A 358 14.02 -7.17 11.78
CA ALA A 358 14.44 -5.85 12.22
C ALA A 358 15.95 -5.76 12.11
N THR A 359 16.43 -4.81 11.32
CA THR A 359 17.86 -4.69 11.01
C THR A 359 18.62 -3.86 12.05
N LYS A 360 17.91 -3.27 13.01
CA LYS A 360 18.44 -2.31 13.99
C LYS A 360 18.29 -2.73 15.46
N SER A 361 17.89 -3.97 15.71
CA SER A 361 17.76 -4.52 17.07
C SER A 361 18.95 -5.42 17.38
N SER A 362 19.46 -5.37 18.62
CA SER A 362 20.48 -6.32 19.10
C SER A 362 19.94 -7.75 19.18
N ASP A 363 18.63 -7.88 19.39
CA ASP A 363 17.90 -9.15 19.41
C ASP A 363 17.13 -9.36 18.11
N PHE A 364 16.96 -10.61 17.67
CA PHE A 364 16.11 -10.94 16.52
C PHE A 364 14.67 -10.48 16.78
N LEU A 365 14.24 -9.43 16.09
CA LEU A 365 12.87 -8.95 16.15
C LEU A 365 12.22 -9.08 14.77
N ALA A 366 11.18 -9.88 14.70
CA ALA A 366 10.41 -10.09 13.47
C ALA A 366 9.57 -8.86 13.12
N LYS A 367 9.75 -8.30 11.92
CA LYS A 367 8.84 -7.32 11.36
C LYS A 367 7.56 -8.01 10.94
N THR A 368 6.45 -7.48 11.39
CA THR A 368 5.14 -8.09 11.17
C THR A 368 4.08 -7.07 10.80
N ILE A 369 3.18 -7.49 9.93
CA ILE A 369 1.91 -6.84 9.67
C ILE A 369 0.83 -7.68 10.37
N THR A 370 0.04 -7.04 11.22
CA THR A 370 -1.10 -7.66 11.90
C THR A 370 -2.39 -7.07 11.35
N VAL A 371 -3.32 -7.91 10.92
CA VAL A 371 -4.68 -7.52 10.54
C VAL A 371 -5.64 -8.08 11.58
N LYS A 372 -6.34 -7.21 12.30
CA LYS A 372 -7.38 -7.62 13.25
C LYS A 372 -8.67 -7.91 12.50
N LEU A 373 -9.22 -9.11 12.70
CA LEU A 373 -10.45 -9.56 12.08
C LEU A 373 -11.66 -9.32 13.00
N LYS A 374 -12.84 -9.14 12.40
CA LYS A 374 -14.13 -9.14 13.09
C LYS A 374 -15.12 -10.04 12.32
N PRO A 375 -15.00 -11.36 12.51
CA PRO A 375 -15.84 -12.31 11.79
C PRO A 375 -17.32 -12.07 12.06
N LYS A 376 -18.13 -12.11 10.99
CA LYS A 376 -19.58 -12.19 11.08
C LYS A 376 -20.00 -13.67 11.19
N THR A 377 -20.71 -13.98 12.25
CA THR A 377 -21.17 -15.34 12.55
C THR A 377 -22.33 -15.78 11.66
N ILE A 378 -22.18 -16.95 11.05
CA ILE A 378 -23.22 -17.64 10.30
C ILE A 378 -23.23 -19.10 10.75
N GLU A 379 -24.31 -19.51 11.39
CA GLU A 379 -24.47 -20.85 11.98
C GLU A 379 -25.87 -21.36 11.71
N ASP A 380 -25.95 -22.68 11.47
CA ASP A 380 -27.15 -23.52 11.35
C ASP A 380 -28.27 -22.98 10.44
N ILE A 381 -29.13 -23.85 9.90
CA ILE A 381 -30.29 -23.37 9.15
C ILE A 381 -31.33 -22.88 10.16
N ASN A 382 -31.44 -21.56 10.29
CA ASN A 382 -32.31 -20.93 11.29
C ASN A 382 -33.55 -20.29 10.67
N GLU A 383 -33.57 -20.09 9.35
CA GLU A 383 -34.69 -19.49 8.63
C GLU A 383 -35.17 -20.42 7.51
N VAL A 384 -36.36 -21.00 7.71
CA VAL A 384 -37.03 -21.85 6.73
C VAL A 384 -38.27 -21.14 6.22
N THR A 385 -38.32 -20.88 4.91
CA THR A 385 -39.46 -20.22 4.26
C THR A 385 -40.12 -21.22 3.30
N LYS A 386 -41.40 -21.49 3.49
CA LYS A 386 -42.20 -22.30 2.56
C LYS A 386 -42.78 -21.38 1.49
N VAL A 387 -42.65 -21.78 0.23
CA VAL A 387 -42.97 -20.96 -0.94
C VAL A 387 -43.83 -21.78 -1.90
N SER A 388 -44.86 -21.17 -2.47
CA SER A 388 -45.71 -21.84 -3.47
C SER A 388 -45.13 -21.72 -4.87
N LEU A 389 -45.60 -22.56 -5.80
CA LEU A 389 -45.30 -22.36 -7.23
C LEU A 389 -45.79 -20.97 -7.70
N ASN A 390 -45.06 -20.36 -8.63
CA ASN A 390 -45.23 -18.99 -9.14
C ASN A 390 -45.00 -17.85 -8.14
N GLU A 391 -44.56 -18.16 -6.92
CA GLU A 391 -44.17 -17.15 -5.94
C GLU A 391 -42.67 -16.83 -6.08
N ASN A 392 -42.33 -15.54 -5.98
CA ASN A 392 -40.96 -15.07 -6.16
C ASN A 392 -40.16 -15.18 -4.86
N ILE A 393 -39.04 -15.91 -4.90
CA ILE A 393 -38.09 -16.06 -3.82
C ILE A 393 -37.05 -14.94 -3.91
N SER A 394 -37.07 -14.01 -2.96
CA SER A 394 -36.02 -12.99 -2.83
C SER A 394 -34.80 -13.53 -2.07
N LEU A 395 -33.61 -13.42 -2.67
CA LEU A 395 -32.35 -13.86 -2.07
C LEU A 395 -31.53 -12.70 -1.47
N SER A 396 -32.14 -11.51 -1.36
CA SER A 396 -31.56 -10.25 -0.85
C SER A 396 -30.95 -10.34 0.54
N THR A 397 -31.43 -11.28 1.34
CA THR A 397 -30.96 -11.49 2.71
C THR A 397 -29.86 -12.56 2.82
N THR A 398 -29.46 -13.17 1.70
CA THR A 398 -28.36 -14.14 1.59
C THR A 398 -27.10 -13.47 1.02
N ALA A 399 -26.03 -14.24 0.84
CA ALA A 399 -24.83 -13.74 0.16
C ALA A 399 -25.03 -13.44 -1.34
N LEU A 400 -26.16 -13.84 -1.93
CA LEU A 400 -26.51 -13.61 -3.33
C LEU A 400 -27.17 -12.24 -3.59
N ASN A 401 -27.33 -11.39 -2.56
CA ASN A 401 -27.86 -10.03 -2.68
C ASN A 401 -29.12 -9.96 -3.58
N ASN A 402 -29.15 -9.08 -4.58
CA ASN A 402 -30.36 -8.78 -5.36
C ASN A 402 -30.81 -9.90 -6.33
N SER A 403 -30.37 -11.14 -6.10
CA SER A 403 -30.79 -12.31 -6.85
C SER A 403 -32.22 -12.75 -6.46
N SER A 404 -32.90 -13.42 -7.37
CA SER A 404 -34.25 -13.97 -7.14
C SER A 404 -34.51 -15.21 -7.98
N LEU A 405 -35.39 -16.07 -7.48
CA LEU A 405 -35.81 -17.29 -8.17
C LEU A 405 -37.33 -17.46 -8.07
N THR A 406 -37.97 -17.80 -9.18
CA THR A 406 -39.36 -18.27 -9.20
C THR A 406 -39.40 -19.64 -9.85
N ILE A 407 -40.03 -20.62 -9.21
CA ILE A 407 -40.37 -21.92 -9.82
C ILE A 407 -41.83 -21.84 -10.26
N LYS A 408 -42.08 -21.90 -11.55
CA LYS A 408 -43.43 -21.69 -12.12
C LYS A 408 -44.25 -22.98 -12.15
N SER A 409 -43.61 -24.08 -12.51
CA SER A 409 -44.24 -25.38 -12.65
C SER A 409 -43.19 -26.50 -12.47
N ALA A 410 -43.67 -27.71 -12.19
CA ALA A 410 -42.85 -28.91 -12.15
C ALA A 410 -43.57 -30.07 -12.81
N LEU A 411 -42.82 -30.89 -13.55
CA LEU A 411 -43.27 -32.11 -14.21
C LEU A 411 -42.34 -33.25 -13.82
N ILE A 412 -42.92 -34.37 -13.40
CA ILE A 412 -42.18 -35.61 -13.12
C ILE A 412 -42.45 -36.59 -14.25
N SER A 413 -41.41 -37.03 -14.95
CA SER A 413 -41.52 -37.95 -16.07
C SER A 413 -40.27 -38.81 -16.22
N ASN A 414 -40.33 -39.87 -17.03
CA ASN A 414 -39.13 -40.64 -17.40
C ASN A 414 -38.48 -40.12 -18.68
N ARG A 415 -39.16 -39.20 -19.39
CA ARG A 415 -38.80 -38.70 -20.71
C ARG A 415 -39.32 -37.27 -20.87
N TYR A 416 -38.48 -36.38 -21.37
CA TYR A 416 -38.84 -34.99 -21.67
C TYR A 416 -38.39 -34.64 -23.09
N GLU A 417 -39.37 -34.36 -23.95
CA GLU A 417 -39.13 -33.88 -25.31
C GLU A 417 -39.00 -32.36 -25.30
N TYR A 418 -38.05 -31.83 -26.08
CA TYR A 418 -37.85 -30.40 -26.20
C TYR A 418 -37.49 -30.00 -27.63
N THR A 419 -37.81 -28.76 -27.97
CA THR A 419 -37.45 -28.14 -29.25
C THR A 419 -36.37 -27.11 -29.05
N TYR A 420 -35.43 -27.01 -29.99
CA TYR A 420 -34.43 -25.94 -30.00
C TYR A 420 -34.20 -25.45 -31.42
N GLU A 421 -33.73 -24.22 -31.55
CA GLU A 421 -33.31 -23.67 -32.84
C GLU A 421 -31.79 -23.74 -32.99
N ASP A 422 -31.33 -24.17 -34.16
CA ASP A 422 -29.93 -24.09 -34.57
C ASP A 422 -29.83 -23.20 -35.81
N CYS A 423 -29.06 -22.13 -35.71
CA CYS A 423 -28.93 -21.13 -36.75
C CYS A 423 -27.56 -21.26 -37.42
N TYR A 424 -27.57 -21.49 -38.73
CA TYR A 424 -26.36 -21.40 -39.56
C TYR A 424 -26.51 -20.23 -40.51
N LYS A 425 -25.66 -19.21 -40.35
CA LYS A 425 -25.81 -17.89 -40.99
C LYS A 425 -27.18 -17.27 -40.61
N GLU A 426 -27.97 -16.83 -41.58
CA GLU A 426 -29.29 -16.21 -41.37
C GLU A 426 -30.44 -17.24 -41.38
N THR A 427 -30.15 -18.54 -41.50
CA THR A 427 -31.18 -19.58 -41.55
C THR A 427 -31.20 -20.36 -40.24
N CYS A 428 -32.28 -20.18 -39.48
CA CYS A 428 -32.57 -20.97 -38.28
C CYS A 428 -33.49 -22.15 -38.64
N ARG A 429 -33.18 -23.32 -38.09
CA ARG A 429 -34.05 -24.51 -38.18
C ARG A 429 -34.39 -24.99 -36.78
N THR A 430 -35.65 -25.35 -36.58
CA THR A 430 -36.13 -25.99 -35.35
C THR A 430 -35.83 -27.49 -35.41
N TYR A 431 -35.23 -28.00 -34.35
CA TYR A 431 -34.95 -29.42 -34.15
C TYR A 431 -35.70 -29.93 -32.92
N TYR A 432 -35.96 -31.23 -32.91
CA TYR A 432 -36.56 -31.96 -31.80
C TYR A 432 -35.53 -32.87 -31.18
N ASP A 433 -35.47 -32.88 -29.85
CA ASP A 433 -34.56 -33.74 -29.11
C ASP A 433 -35.21 -34.14 -27.77
N VAL A 434 -34.56 -35.04 -27.03
CA VAL A 434 -35.15 -35.67 -25.86
C VAL A 434 -34.12 -35.89 -24.76
N VAL A 435 -34.55 -35.69 -23.52
CA VAL A 435 -33.86 -36.14 -22.32
C VAL A 435 -34.59 -37.36 -21.78
N VAL A 436 -33.86 -38.44 -21.51
CA VAL A 436 -34.42 -39.68 -20.96
C VAL A 436 -33.70 -40.00 -19.65
N ALA A 437 -34.44 -40.41 -18.63
CA ALA A 437 -33.84 -40.92 -17.39
C ALA A 437 -33.05 -42.20 -17.66
N ASP A 438 -31.96 -42.45 -16.91
CA ASP A 438 -31.16 -43.66 -17.08
C ASP A 438 -32.05 -44.93 -16.97
N PRO A 439 -32.10 -45.78 -18.00
CA PRO A 439 -32.95 -46.97 -18.03
C PRO A 439 -32.36 -48.17 -17.27
N SER A 440 -31.24 -48.02 -16.56
CA SER A 440 -30.58 -49.12 -15.82
C SER A 440 -31.56 -49.87 -14.90
N TYR A 441 -31.63 -51.19 -15.07
CA TYR A 441 -32.54 -52.07 -14.30
C TYR A 441 -32.29 -52.06 -12.79
N GLN A 442 -31.12 -51.62 -12.32
CA GLN A 442 -30.74 -51.63 -10.90
C GLN A 442 -31.16 -50.37 -10.15
N THR A 443 -31.34 -49.25 -10.83
CA THR A 443 -31.77 -47.97 -10.27
C THR A 443 -32.78 -47.36 -11.22
N ARG A 444 -34.08 -47.52 -10.95
CA ARG A 444 -35.10 -46.77 -11.70
C ARG A 444 -34.82 -45.29 -11.44
N SER A 445 -34.61 -44.50 -12.49
CA SER A 445 -34.44 -43.04 -12.39
C SER A 445 -35.69 -42.33 -12.90
N ALA A 446 -35.92 -41.10 -12.44
CA ALA A 446 -36.95 -40.19 -12.95
C ALA A 446 -36.34 -38.82 -13.27
N LEU A 447 -37.05 -38.03 -14.08
CA LEU A 447 -36.75 -36.64 -14.36
C LEU A 447 -37.70 -35.73 -13.58
N VAL A 448 -37.15 -34.69 -12.99
CA VAL A 448 -37.90 -33.53 -12.49
C VAL A 448 -37.58 -32.35 -13.39
N VAL A 449 -38.57 -31.91 -14.17
CA VAL A 449 -38.47 -30.80 -15.11
C VAL A 449 -39.20 -29.61 -14.53
N MET A 450 -38.51 -28.48 -14.37
CA MET A 450 -39.06 -27.28 -13.75
C MET A 450 -38.96 -26.07 -14.67
N ASP A 451 -40.05 -25.33 -14.77
CA ASP A 451 -40.07 -24.00 -15.35
C ASP A 451 -39.59 -23.00 -14.31
N TYR A 452 -38.67 -22.11 -14.69
CA TYR A 452 -38.07 -21.19 -13.73
C TYR A 452 -37.81 -19.80 -14.32
N ASP A 453 -37.74 -18.81 -13.43
CA ASP A 453 -37.12 -17.51 -13.70
C ASP A 453 -36.04 -17.26 -12.64
N LEU A 454 -34.77 -17.21 -13.05
CA LEU A 454 -33.62 -16.92 -12.19
C LEU A 454 -32.99 -15.59 -12.60
N VAL A 455 -32.80 -14.70 -11.62
CA VAL A 455 -32.03 -13.48 -11.76
C VAL A 455 -30.86 -13.53 -10.78
N LEU A 456 -29.64 -13.35 -11.27
CA LEU A 456 -28.42 -13.33 -10.45
C LEU A 456 -27.82 -11.93 -10.40
N ASP A 457 -27.50 -11.45 -9.20
CA ASP A 457 -26.82 -10.18 -8.97
C ASP A 457 -25.35 -10.27 -9.42
N LYS A 458 -25.01 -9.56 -10.50
CA LYS A 458 -23.67 -9.57 -11.10
C LYS A 458 -22.60 -8.88 -10.25
N GLU A 459 -23.02 -8.00 -9.34
CA GLU A 459 -22.12 -7.26 -8.44
C GLU A 459 -21.86 -8.03 -7.14
N ALA A 460 -22.66 -9.07 -6.85
CA ALA A 460 -22.45 -9.90 -5.68
C ALA A 460 -21.16 -10.73 -5.83
N ALA A 461 -20.38 -10.82 -4.75
CA ALA A 461 -19.14 -11.61 -4.71
C ALA A 461 -19.28 -13.06 -5.24
N PRO A 462 -20.41 -13.77 -5.01
CA PRO A 462 -20.62 -15.14 -5.50
C PRO A 462 -20.70 -15.26 -7.01
N TYR A 463 -21.05 -14.18 -7.73
CA TYR A 463 -21.25 -14.23 -9.18
C TYR A 463 -19.99 -14.66 -9.93
N GLN A 464 -18.81 -14.51 -9.35
CA GLN A 464 -17.57 -15.02 -9.94
C GLN A 464 -17.50 -16.55 -10.02
N ASN A 465 -18.28 -17.24 -9.18
CA ASN A 465 -18.33 -18.71 -9.07
C ASN A 465 -19.71 -19.28 -9.46
N ILE A 466 -20.78 -18.52 -9.26
CA ILE A 466 -22.18 -18.90 -9.46
C ILE A 466 -22.81 -17.86 -10.41
N ASN A 467 -22.50 -17.98 -11.69
CA ASN A 467 -22.89 -17.02 -12.74
C ASN A 467 -23.99 -17.52 -13.68
N ASP A 468 -24.42 -18.77 -13.54
CA ASP A 468 -25.44 -19.37 -14.39
C ASP A 468 -26.37 -20.31 -13.60
N THR A 469 -27.43 -20.75 -14.26
CA THR A 469 -28.44 -21.65 -13.69
C THR A 469 -27.86 -22.99 -13.28
N GLN A 470 -26.89 -23.53 -14.02
CA GLN A 470 -26.28 -24.82 -13.71
C GLN A 470 -25.48 -24.74 -12.41
N ALA A 471 -24.66 -23.70 -12.27
CA ALA A 471 -23.88 -23.43 -11.07
C ALA A 471 -24.81 -23.15 -9.88
N PHE A 472 -25.88 -22.37 -10.08
CA PHE A 472 -26.86 -22.12 -9.03
C PHE A 472 -27.52 -23.43 -8.55
N ALA A 473 -28.05 -24.22 -9.49
CA ALA A 473 -28.74 -25.48 -9.21
C ALA A 473 -27.83 -26.48 -8.49
N LYS A 474 -26.60 -26.70 -8.98
CA LYS A 474 -25.65 -27.65 -8.36
C LYS A 474 -25.24 -27.27 -6.94
N ASN A 475 -25.16 -25.96 -6.68
CA ASN A 475 -24.67 -25.45 -5.41
C ASN A 475 -25.77 -25.27 -4.37
N PHE A 476 -27.01 -24.98 -4.74
CA PHE A 476 -28.05 -24.60 -3.77
C PHE A 476 -29.32 -25.45 -3.81
N MET A 477 -29.58 -26.20 -4.89
CA MET A 477 -30.82 -26.97 -5.01
C MET A 477 -30.62 -28.41 -4.54
N GLU A 478 -31.61 -28.94 -3.83
CA GLU A 478 -31.74 -30.33 -3.42
C GLU A 478 -33.21 -30.75 -3.47
N LEU A 479 -33.48 -32.05 -3.52
CA LEU A 479 -34.85 -32.57 -3.50
C LEU A 479 -35.08 -33.44 -2.26
N THR A 480 -36.20 -33.21 -1.60
CA THR A 480 -36.74 -34.08 -0.56
C THR A 480 -38.08 -34.62 -1.00
N TYR A 481 -38.41 -35.83 -0.56
CA TYR A 481 -39.68 -36.46 -0.90
C TYR A 481 -40.19 -37.31 0.26
N THR A 482 -41.51 -37.44 0.36
CA THR A 482 -42.15 -38.30 1.35
C THR A 482 -42.73 -39.51 0.67
N LYS A 483 -42.45 -40.70 1.20
CA LYS A 483 -43.04 -41.96 0.73
C LYS A 483 -43.36 -42.83 1.94
N ASN A 484 -44.61 -43.27 2.05
CA ASN A 484 -45.09 -44.06 3.20
C ASN A 484 -44.85 -43.35 4.55
N ASN A 485 -45.18 -42.07 4.64
CA ASN A 485 -44.99 -41.21 5.83
C ASN A 485 -43.54 -41.08 6.33
N LYS A 486 -42.54 -41.37 5.49
CA LYS A 486 -41.13 -41.12 5.80
C LYS A 486 -40.54 -40.15 4.78
N GLU A 487 -39.78 -39.19 5.27
CA GLU A 487 -39.07 -38.19 4.47
C GLU A 487 -37.69 -38.73 4.06
N TYR A 488 -37.33 -38.53 2.80
CA TYR A 488 -36.07 -38.94 2.21
C TYR A 488 -35.45 -37.78 1.44
N LYS A 489 -34.11 -37.73 1.42
CA LYS A 489 -33.32 -36.78 0.60
C LYS A 489 -32.88 -37.49 -0.68
N SER A 490 -33.24 -36.94 -1.84
CA SER A 490 -32.82 -37.48 -3.13
C SER A 490 -31.51 -36.83 -3.58
N LYS A 491 -30.58 -37.64 -4.08
CA LYS A 491 -29.47 -37.12 -4.88
C LYS A 491 -30.04 -36.56 -6.19
N ILE A 492 -29.55 -35.40 -6.60
CA ILE A 492 -29.94 -34.77 -7.87
C ILE A 492 -28.74 -34.74 -8.81
N LYS A 493 -28.98 -34.99 -10.09
CA LYS A 493 -27.99 -34.83 -11.16
C LYS A 493 -28.53 -33.85 -12.19
N TYR A 494 -27.83 -32.73 -12.37
CA TYR A 494 -28.20 -31.73 -13.38
C TYR A 494 -27.96 -32.29 -14.79
N VAL A 495 -29.04 -32.52 -15.54
CA VAL A 495 -29.02 -33.10 -16.90
C VAL A 495 -29.67 -32.18 -17.94
N THR A 496 -29.84 -30.90 -17.62
CA THR A 496 -30.40 -29.93 -18.57
C THR A 496 -29.46 -29.75 -19.76
N PRO A 497 -29.90 -30.02 -21.00
CA PRO A 497 -29.09 -29.80 -22.19
C PRO A 497 -28.77 -28.32 -22.38
N ALA A 498 -27.59 -28.01 -22.93
CA ALA A 498 -27.16 -26.62 -23.14
C ALA A 498 -28.09 -25.80 -24.06
N LYS A 499 -28.90 -26.47 -24.89
CA LYS A 499 -29.86 -25.85 -25.80
C LYS A 499 -31.20 -25.51 -25.11
N VAL A 500 -31.47 -26.07 -23.92
CA VAL A 500 -32.66 -25.77 -23.11
C VAL A 500 -32.32 -24.63 -22.16
N LYS A 501 -33.04 -23.50 -22.26
CA LYS A 501 -32.73 -22.28 -21.49
C LYS A 501 -33.75 -21.96 -20.41
N ASP A 502 -35.00 -22.35 -20.60
CA ASP A 502 -36.16 -22.01 -19.79
C ASP A 502 -36.57 -23.10 -18.80
N LYS A 503 -35.85 -24.24 -18.78
CA LYS A 503 -36.09 -25.34 -17.86
C LYS A 503 -34.86 -25.66 -17.02
N ILE A 504 -35.10 -26.19 -15.83
CA ILE A 504 -34.13 -26.98 -15.06
C ILE A 504 -34.60 -28.43 -15.08
N ILE A 505 -33.73 -29.33 -15.49
CA ILE A 505 -33.98 -30.77 -15.55
C ILE A 505 -32.99 -31.47 -14.64
N PHE A 506 -33.53 -32.12 -13.61
CA PHE A 506 -32.79 -33.01 -12.72
C PHE A 506 -33.15 -34.46 -13.01
N GLU A 507 -32.12 -35.31 -13.02
CA GLU A 507 -32.28 -36.75 -12.90
C GLU A 507 -32.19 -37.12 -11.40
N VAL A 508 -33.15 -37.92 -10.95
CA VAL A 508 -33.36 -38.31 -9.54
C VAL A 508 -33.70 -39.80 -9.42
N ASP A 509 -33.73 -40.31 -8.20
CA ASP A 509 -34.20 -41.66 -7.92
C ASP A 509 -35.67 -41.84 -8.33
N GLY A 510 -36.00 -42.98 -8.93
CA GLY A 510 -37.34 -43.32 -9.41
C GLY A 510 -38.38 -43.43 -8.29
N ASP A 511 -37.95 -43.58 -7.03
CA ASP A 511 -38.85 -43.46 -5.87
C ASP A 511 -39.47 -42.07 -5.76
N VAL A 512 -38.82 -41.02 -6.28
CA VAL A 512 -39.38 -39.67 -6.35
C VAL A 512 -40.65 -39.64 -7.21
N ALA A 513 -40.72 -40.42 -8.30
CA ALA A 513 -41.91 -40.43 -9.16
C ALA A 513 -43.17 -40.92 -8.43
N ASN A 514 -43.00 -41.86 -7.50
CA ASN A 514 -44.08 -42.47 -6.72
C ASN A 514 -44.25 -41.84 -5.34
N ALA A 515 -43.57 -40.74 -5.05
CA ALA A 515 -43.67 -40.06 -3.76
C ALA A 515 -45.02 -39.35 -3.58
N ASP A 516 -45.46 -39.28 -2.32
CA ASP A 516 -46.68 -38.59 -1.88
C ASP A 516 -46.51 -37.08 -1.98
N THR A 517 -45.35 -36.57 -1.57
CA THR A 517 -44.98 -35.16 -1.68
C THR A 517 -43.56 -35.02 -2.19
N ILE A 518 -43.29 -33.99 -2.99
CA ILE A 518 -41.95 -33.66 -3.47
C ILE A 518 -41.67 -32.20 -3.19
N ASN A 519 -40.56 -31.89 -2.53
CA ASN A 519 -40.15 -30.52 -2.21
C ASN A 519 -38.76 -30.23 -2.77
N LEU A 520 -38.63 -29.10 -3.46
CA LEU A 520 -37.35 -28.49 -3.80
C LEU A 520 -36.85 -27.69 -2.61
N LEU A 521 -35.69 -28.04 -2.10
CA LEU A 521 -34.95 -27.27 -1.11
C LEU A 521 -33.94 -26.38 -1.82
N ILE A 522 -33.97 -25.09 -1.51
CA ILE A 522 -32.95 -24.13 -1.93
C ILE A 522 -32.24 -23.66 -0.67
N ASN A 523 -31.08 -24.24 -0.38
CA ASN A 523 -30.32 -23.94 0.82
C ASN A 523 -29.14 -23.04 0.48
N ILE A 524 -29.04 -21.91 1.19
CA ILE A 524 -27.93 -20.97 1.09
C ILE A 524 -27.47 -20.66 2.51
N ARG A 525 -26.44 -21.37 2.97
CA ARG A 525 -25.96 -21.34 4.36
C ARG A 525 -27.10 -21.53 5.38
N ASN A 526 -27.40 -20.47 6.14
CA ASN A 526 -28.35 -20.48 7.25
C ASN A 526 -29.81 -20.24 6.82
N LYS A 527 -30.07 -20.16 5.51
CA LYS A 527 -31.41 -19.94 4.95
C LYS A 527 -31.82 -21.08 4.05
N SER A 528 -33.07 -21.51 4.19
CA SER A 528 -33.67 -22.57 3.39
C SER A 528 -35.02 -22.10 2.84
N PHE A 529 -35.23 -22.31 1.55
CA PHE A 529 -36.52 -22.10 0.90
C PHE A 529 -37.05 -23.44 0.42
N ILE A 530 -38.28 -23.77 0.79
CA ILE A 530 -38.94 -25.03 0.47
C ILE A 530 -40.06 -24.76 -0.52
N VAL A 531 -39.92 -25.23 -1.75
CA VAL A 531 -40.97 -25.15 -2.78
C VAL A 531 -41.63 -26.51 -2.93
N ASN A 532 -42.94 -26.59 -2.70
CA ASN A 532 -43.69 -27.81 -2.93
C ASN A 532 -43.93 -28.00 -4.44
N LEU A 533 -43.45 -29.12 -4.99
CA LEU A 533 -43.56 -29.48 -6.41
C LEU A 533 -44.68 -30.47 -6.68
N LYS A 534 -45.02 -31.29 -5.69
CA LYS A 534 -46.07 -32.32 -5.74
C LYS A 534 -46.62 -32.57 -4.34
#